data_AF-L1L9L6-F1
#
_entry.id   AF-L1L9L6-F1
#
_cell.length_a   1.000
_cell.length_b   1.000
_cell.length_c   1.000
_cell.angle_alpha   90.00
_cell.angle_beta   90.00
_cell.angle_gamma   90.00
#
_symmetry.space_group_name_H-M   'P 1'
#
loop_
_entity.id
_entity.type
_entity.pdbx_description
1 polymer ?
#
loop_
_entity_poly.entity_id
_entity_poly.type
_entity_poly.pdbx_seq_one_letter_code
_entity_poly.pdbx_strand_id
1 'polypeptide(L)'
;MTEEDKADVKQRVPRSARPKKAPFLFPLAISKDVNDSDVTCVEKKKGYHVGYYFVSLTKKTDPFLGKTRAYGYKCYRHSKPTDLDVSNYYFFYAWYKGYLQSGIKINQKSFKSLSAYYFSHDTNNTTPLFIRVNPKGEGYYERTSAGNVWRNVSQVDDSELYSKFMEIVKNTKVYPVVINVTERNEYYIDGYREDEYLARSKVPRITVTNSQDSLYKGYEMNTHKIISSDERSEENQLKDMRVISTIYGGHAYEFKSSVSDKRYSCVSVYYWDLIPDKVLLLQLGYGNTFYCPKGGEWTSLTGISKENLTTYLDSINCIQNSAHFLDIGETSDYICWSCATHIIYVEQECFEGNWTRCTHKMRGKFSANKFWYKYMLQSGLPATKNVSEVHVYFSNGKPLMVDIDSDNPRNDLFELHKENEWIRSNRGYSGRIKSIPDILKEIWTNYRCNSGFIETKTEESSIGGQESIRTSDSESITKIAVGGVSGSIITILGGLETFAFFKYPNKSVIRLITSMFNK
;
A
#
# COMPACT_ATOMS: atom_id res chain seq x y z
N MET A 1 41.35 19.90 46.12
CA MET A 1 41.00 20.15 44.71
C MET A 1 41.68 19.06 43.89
N THR A 2 40.86 18.30 43.18
CA THR A 2 41.08 16.94 42.70
C THR A 2 41.77 16.88 41.34
N GLU A 3 42.42 15.74 41.10
CA GLU A 3 42.92 15.26 39.81
C GLU A 3 41.83 15.26 38.75
N GLU A 4 42.02 16.01 37.67
CA GLU A 4 41.30 15.83 36.39
C GLU A 4 42.14 16.49 35.29
N ASP A 5 42.94 15.69 34.58
CA ASP A 5 43.43 16.03 33.23
C ASP A 5 44.00 14.77 32.57
N LYS A 6 43.11 13.95 32.01
CA LYS A 6 43.47 12.91 31.03
C LYS A 6 42.71 13.14 29.74
N ALA A 7 43.51 13.38 28.71
CA ALA A 7 43.20 13.70 27.32
C ALA A 7 42.09 12.85 26.66
N ASP A 8 41.13 13.56 26.07
CA ASP A 8 40.13 13.07 25.11
C ASP A 8 40.69 13.23 23.67
N VAL A 9 41.33 12.19 23.15
CA VAL A 9 41.76 12.11 21.73
C VAL A 9 40.58 11.61 20.90
N LYS A 10 39.71 12.55 20.48
CA LYS A 10 38.68 12.29 19.47
C LYS A 10 39.31 11.96 18.13
N GLN A 11 39.25 10.68 17.74
CA GLN A 11 39.42 10.26 16.35
C GLN A 11 38.28 10.86 15.50
N ARG A 12 38.61 11.91 14.74
CA ARG A 12 37.76 12.40 13.65
C ARG A 12 37.68 11.36 12.55
N VAL A 13 36.55 10.67 12.46
CA VAL A 13 36.16 9.89 11.27
C VAL A 13 36.09 10.86 10.08
N PRO A 14 36.78 10.60 8.96
CA PRO A 14 36.73 11.48 7.80
C PRO A 14 35.32 11.44 7.20
N ARG A 15 34.74 12.64 7.01
CA ARG A 15 33.47 12.86 6.32
C ARG A 15 33.45 12.09 5.00
N SER A 16 32.42 11.27 4.82
CA SER A 16 32.18 10.50 3.60
C SER A 16 32.30 11.40 2.36
N ALA A 17 33.25 11.09 1.48
CA ALA A 17 33.31 11.70 0.17
C ALA A 17 32.00 11.38 -0.57
N ARG A 18 31.17 12.40 -0.83
CA ARG A 18 30.05 12.24 -1.76
C ARG A 18 30.63 11.79 -3.11
N PRO A 19 30.11 10.72 -3.74
CA PRO A 19 30.56 10.33 -5.07
C PRO A 19 30.33 11.51 -6.02
N LYS A 20 31.42 12.07 -6.56
CA LYS A 20 31.35 13.09 -7.60
C LYS A 20 30.59 12.47 -8.78
N LYS A 21 29.43 13.04 -9.14
CA LYS A 21 28.87 12.83 -10.49
C LYS A 21 29.99 13.20 -11.46
N ALA A 22 30.35 12.28 -12.36
CA ALA A 22 31.45 12.51 -13.28
C ALA A 22 31.22 13.84 -14.04
N PRO A 23 32.21 14.76 -14.06
CA PRO A 23 32.10 15.95 -14.88
C PRO A 23 31.95 15.49 -16.33
N PHE A 24 30.91 16.02 -16.98
CA PHE A 24 30.66 16.04 -18.42
C PHE A 24 31.55 15.10 -19.26
N LEU A 25 30.91 14.05 -19.78
CA LEU A 25 31.33 13.33 -20.99
C LEU A 25 31.88 14.35 -22.00
N PHE A 26 33.12 14.16 -22.44
CA PHE A 26 33.52 14.68 -23.75
C PHE A 26 32.46 14.17 -24.75
N PRO A 27 31.89 15.03 -25.61
CA PRO A 27 31.02 14.58 -26.68
C PRO A 27 31.88 13.80 -27.67
N LEU A 28 32.12 12.53 -27.37
CA LEU A 28 32.69 11.57 -28.32
C LEU A 28 31.64 11.40 -29.42
N ALA A 29 32.00 11.78 -30.64
CA ALA A 29 31.16 11.55 -31.81
C ALA A 29 30.91 10.05 -31.92
N ILE A 30 29.67 9.64 -31.67
CA ILE A 30 29.20 8.26 -31.79
C ILE A 30 29.12 7.97 -33.29
N SER A 31 30.07 7.21 -33.81
CA SER A 31 29.93 6.61 -35.13
C SER A 31 28.76 5.60 -35.05
N LYS A 32 27.79 5.75 -35.95
CA LYS A 32 26.64 4.85 -36.11
C LYS A 32 26.98 3.59 -36.92
N ASP A 33 28.26 3.34 -37.18
CA ASP A 33 28.69 2.35 -38.20
C ASP A 33 28.60 0.88 -37.72
N VAL A 34 28.10 0.62 -36.51
CA VAL A 34 27.91 -0.74 -36.00
C VAL A 34 26.46 -0.92 -35.55
N ASN A 35 25.75 -1.87 -36.15
CA ASN A 35 24.39 -2.28 -35.77
C ASN A 35 24.36 -3.11 -34.46
N ASP A 36 25.35 -2.92 -33.59
CA ASP A 36 25.40 -3.51 -32.26
C ASP A 36 25.23 -2.40 -31.23
N SER A 37 24.13 -2.46 -30.46
CA SER A 37 23.84 -1.52 -29.39
C SER A 37 24.92 -1.46 -28.30
N ASP A 38 25.84 -2.44 -28.24
CA ASP A 38 26.94 -2.53 -27.27
C ASP A 38 28.21 -1.79 -27.74
N VAL A 39 28.26 -1.36 -29.00
CA VAL A 39 29.41 -0.65 -29.58
C VAL A 39 29.08 0.83 -29.72
N THR A 40 29.50 1.63 -28.75
CA THR A 40 29.08 3.04 -28.66
C THR A 40 30.11 4.05 -29.16
N CYS A 41 31.34 3.65 -29.48
CA CYS A 41 32.32 4.61 -30.01
C CYS A 41 33.42 3.94 -30.83
N VAL A 42 33.65 4.47 -32.04
CA VAL A 42 34.83 4.19 -32.86
C VAL A 42 35.58 5.52 -33.07
N GLU A 43 36.76 5.66 -32.47
CA GLU A 43 37.65 6.80 -32.68
C GLU A 43 38.64 6.45 -33.80
N LYS A 44 38.62 7.22 -34.89
CA LYS A 44 39.58 7.04 -36.00
C LYS A 44 40.88 7.77 -35.67
N LYS A 45 41.97 7.04 -35.44
CA LYS A 45 43.31 7.63 -35.21
C LYS A 45 44.29 7.13 -36.26
N LYS A 46 44.90 8.06 -37.01
CA LYS A 46 46.04 7.82 -37.93
C LYS A 46 45.83 6.63 -38.91
N GLY A 47 44.68 6.55 -39.56
CA GLY A 47 44.40 5.52 -40.58
C GLY A 47 43.86 4.18 -40.06
N TYR A 48 43.75 3.99 -38.74
CA TYR A 48 43.12 2.81 -38.13
C TYR A 48 41.90 3.22 -37.29
N HIS A 49 40.90 2.34 -37.23
CA HIS A 49 39.69 2.52 -36.42
C HIS A 49 39.95 1.93 -35.02
N VAL A 50 40.11 2.76 -33.99
CA VAL A 50 40.18 2.28 -32.60
C VAL A 50 38.78 2.31 -32.02
N GLY A 51 38.20 1.15 -31.76
CA GLY A 51 36.88 1.05 -31.17
C GLY A 51 36.93 0.87 -29.65
N TYR A 52 36.12 1.64 -28.94
CA TYR A 52 35.86 1.43 -27.52
C TYR A 52 34.60 0.61 -27.34
N TYR A 53 34.73 -0.52 -26.65
CA TYR A 53 33.61 -1.39 -26.33
C TYR A 53 33.09 -1.10 -24.92
N PHE A 54 31.78 -0.85 -24.80
CA PHE A 54 31.12 -0.57 -23.53
C PHE A 54 30.09 -1.66 -23.25
N VAL A 55 30.23 -2.33 -22.11
CA VAL A 55 29.22 -3.32 -21.70
C VAL A 55 28.20 -2.67 -20.79
N SER A 56 26.95 -2.63 -21.26
CA SER A 56 25.80 -2.23 -20.46
C SER A 56 25.24 -3.42 -19.68
N LEU A 57 25.39 -3.40 -18.36
CA LEU A 57 24.91 -4.46 -17.46
C LEU A 57 23.38 -4.49 -17.30
N THR A 58 22.64 -3.56 -17.93
CA THR A 58 21.17 -3.59 -17.95
C THR A 58 20.61 -4.26 -19.19
N LYS A 59 21.43 -4.60 -20.19
CA LYS A 59 20.97 -5.21 -21.44
C LYS A 59 20.40 -6.61 -21.17
N LYS A 60 19.23 -6.87 -21.75
CA LYS A 60 18.61 -8.19 -21.81
C LYS A 60 19.01 -8.81 -23.14
N THR A 61 20.08 -9.60 -23.19
CA THR A 61 20.28 -10.57 -24.29
C THR A 61 19.50 -11.85 -23.97
N ASP A 62 19.33 -12.77 -24.92
CA ASP A 62 18.80 -14.10 -24.57
C ASP A 62 19.69 -14.69 -23.47
N PRO A 63 19.16 -14.92 -22.26
CA PRO A 63 19.98 -15.37 -21.16
C PRO A 63 20.57 -16.72 -21.53
N PHE A 64 21.88 -16.88 -21.36
CA PHE A 64 22.44 -18.21 -21.29
C PHE A 64 21.92 -18.81 -19.97
N LEU A 65 20.79 -19.52 -20.06
CA LEU A 65 20.40 -20.52 -19.07
C LEU A 65 21.45 -21.62 -19.19
N GLY A 66 22.56 -21.48 -18.47
CA GLY A 66 23.68 -22.39 -18.57
C GLY A 66 23.22 -23.83 -18.36
N LYS A 67 23.85 -24.78 -19.06
CA LYS A 67 23.67 -26.23 -18.83
C LYS A 67 24.05 -26.67 -17.39
N THR A 68 24.45 -25.75 -16.51
CA THR A 68 25.06 -26.00 -15.19
C THR A 68 24.46 -25.10 -14.08
N ARG A 69 23.48 -25.65 -13.35
CA ARG A 69 23.31 -25.64 -11.87
C ARG A 69 23.33 -24.34 -11.03
N ALA A 70 23.26 -23.13 -11.59
CA ALA A 70 23.12 -21.91 -10.77
C ALA A 70 21.65 -21.60 -10.42
N TYR A 71 21.04 -22.46 -9.61
CA TYR A 71 19.63 -22.37 -9.22
C TYR A 71 19.27 -21.04 -8.54
N GLY A 72 18.26 -20.35 -9.06
CA GLY A 72 17.81 -19.03 -8.56
C GLY A 72 18.57 -17.84 -9.15
N TYR A 73 19.47 -18.09 -10.12
CA TYR A 73 20.28 -17.07 -10.77
C TYR A 73 20.18 -17.14 -12.29
N LYS A 74 20.41 -16.00 -12.94
CA LYS A 74 20.54 -15.90 -14.40
C LYS A 74 21.84 -15.19 -14.77
N CYS A 75 22.33 -15.49 -15.97
CA CYS A 75 23.59 -14.96 -16.48
C CYS A 75 23.40 -14.33 -17.86
N TYR A 76 23.94 -13.13 -18.03
CA TYR A 76 24.06 -12.48 -19.34
C TYR A 76 25.52 -12.46 -19.74
N ARG A 77 25.83 -13.04 -20.91
CA ARG A 77 27.18 -13.07 -21.47
C ARG A 77 27.30 -12.01 -22.56
N HIS A 78 28.25 -11.11 -22.36
CA HIS A 78 28.66 -10.08 -23.30
C HIS A 78 29.99 -10.50 -23.93
N SER A 79 29.95 -10.97 -25.16
CA SER A 79 31.15 -11.36 -25.90
C SER A 79 31.65 -10.20 -26.74
N LYS A 80 32.93 -10.20 -27.10
CA LYS A 80 33.45 -9.32 -28.13
C LYS A 80 32.74 -9.63 -29.47
N PRO A 81 32.25 -8.62 -30.22
CA PRO A 81 31.66 -8.85 -31.53
C PRO A 81 32.65 -9.55 -32.47
N THR A 82 32.18 -10.53 -33.24
CA THR A 82 33.01 -11.39 -34.10
C THR A 82 33.30 -10.78 -35.48
N ASP A 83 32.46 -9.83 -35.89
CA ASP A 83 32.49 -9.09 -37.15
C ASP A 83 33.49 -7.93 -37.15
N LEU A 84 34.02 -7.57 -35.99
CA LEU A 84 34.98 -6.49 -35.82
C LEU A 84 36.41 -7.04 -35.85
N ASP A 85 37.32 -6.36 -36.58
CA ASP A 85 38.74 -6.69 -36.59
C ASP A 85 39.29 -6.70 -35.15
N VAL A 86 39.53 -7.92 -34.66
CA VAL A 86 39.76 -8.24 -33.26
C VAL A 86 41.00 -7.52 -32.71
N SER A 87 41.89 -7.05 -33.58
CA SER A 87 43.11 -6.34 -33.22
C SER A 87 42.88 -4.90 -32.70
N ASN A 88 41.74 -4.28 -33.02
CA ASN A 88 41.55 -2.83 -32.82
C ASN A 88 40.47 -2.41 -31.79
N TYR A 89 39.83 -3.38 -31.12
CA TYR A 89 38.78 -3.11 -30.14
C TYR A 89 39.21 -3.46 -28.72
N TYR A 90 39.14 -2.44 -27.85
CA TYR A 90 39.54 -2.52 -26.45
C TYR A 90 38.30 -2.41 -25.56
N PHE A 91 38.14 -3.36 -24.64
CA PHE A 91 37.19 -3.20 -23.55
C PHE A 91 37.68 -2.05 -22.66
N PHE A 92 36.84 -1.06 -22.39
CA PHE A 92 37.25 0.09 -21.60
C PHE A 92 36.63 0.06 -20.19
N TYR A 93 35.30 0.06 -20.10
CA TYR A 93 34.58 0.12 -18.83
C TYR A 93 33.26 -0.65 -18.85
N ALA A 94 32.81 -1.08 -17.67
CA ALA A 94 31.44 -1.56 -17.47
C ALA A 94 30.55 -0.44 -16.90
N TRP A 95 29.32 -0.35 -17.38
CA TRP A 95 28.34 0.64 -16.94
C TRP A 95 27.08 -0.04 -16.42
N TYR A 96 26.47 0.57 -15.40
CA TYR A 96 25.23 0.09 -14.83
C TYR A 96 24.37 1.28 -14.35
N LYS A 97 23.14 1.38 -14.87
CA LYS A 97 22.21 2.50 -14.62
C LYS A 97 22.86 3.89 -14.76
N GLY A 98 23.68 4.09 -15.78
CA GLY A 98 24.38 5.36 -16.04
C GLY A 98 25.58 5.63 -15.14
N TYR A 99 26.01 4.66 -14.32
CA TYR A 99 27.20 4.77 -13.48
C TYR A 99 28.30 3.84 -13.91
N LEU A 100 29.52 4.38 -13.98
CA LEU A 100 30.75 3.63 -14.16
C LEU A 100 30.95 2.64 -13.00
N GLN A 101 31.22 1.38 -13.35
CA GLN A 101 31.54 0.32 -12.39
C GLN A 101 33.05 0.23 -12.17
N SER A 102 33.53 0.67 -11.01
CA SER A 102 34.95 0.72 -10.68
C SER A 102 35.44 -0.59 -10.04
N GLY A 103 36.76 -0.82 -10.09
CA GLY A 103 37.40 -2.01 -9.50
C GLY A 103 37.43 -3.25 -10.41
N ILE A 104 36.65 -3.26 -11.49
CA ILE A 104 36.73 -4.29 -12.54
C ILE A 104 37.96 -4.02 -13.40
N LYS A 105 39.01 -4.82 -13.23
CA LYS A 105 40.29 -4.67 -13.94
C LYS A 105 40.32 -5.57 -15.16
N ILE A 106 40.18 -5.01 -16.36
CA ILE A 106 40.15 -5.80 -17.59
C ILE A 106 41.41 -5.51 -18.41
N ASN A 107 42.17 -6.55 -18.72
CA ASN A 107 43.24 -6.43 -19.70
C ASN A 107 42.60 -6.31 -21.10
N GLN A 108 42.63 -5.09 -21.61
CA GLN A 108 41.95 -4.71 -22.83
C GLN A 108 42.37 -5.56 -24.04
N LYS A 109 43.64 -6.00 -24.10
CA LYS A 109 44.20 -6.80 -25.20
C LYS A 109 43.78 -8.27 -25.16
N SER A 110 43.37 -8.77 -23.99
CA SER A 110 43.06 -10.20 -23.81
C SER A 110 41.58 -10.48 -23.50
N PHE A 111 40.75 -9.43 -23.40
CA PHE A 111 39.31 -9.55 -23.18
C PHE A 111 38.63 -10.38 -24.27
N LYS A 112 37.97 -11.48 -23.87
CA LYS A 112 37.10 -12.28 -24.75
C LYS A 112 35.62 -12.06 -24.48
N SER A 113 35.23 -12.13 -23.21
CA SER A 113 33.84 -11.95 -22.78
C SER A 113 33.73 -11.53 -21.32
N LEU A 114 32.62 -10.89 -20.99
CA LEU A 114 32.16 -10.57 -19.65
C LEU A 114 30.83 -11.28 -19.41
N SER A 115 30.68 -11.96 -18.28
CA SER A 115 29.42 -12.57 -17.85
C SER A 115 28.96 -11.89 -16.56
N ALA A 116 27.71 -11.44 -16.52
CA ALA A 116 27.11 -10.80 -15.37
C ALA A 116 25.96 -11.65 -14.82
N TYR A 117 25.97 -11.88 -13.51
CA TYR A 117 25.01 -12.74 -12.82
C TYR A 117 24.05 -11.92 -11.97
N TYR A 118 22.78 -12.33 -11.98
CA TYR A 118 21.66 -11.68 -11.31
C TYR A 118 20.79 -12.75 -10.66
N PHE A 119 19.89 -12.35 -9.78
CA PHE A 119 18.78 -13.21 -9.39
C PHE A 119 17.90 -13.52 -10.61
N SER A 120 17.40 -14.76 -10.71
CA SER A 120 16.58 -15.20 -11.84
C SER A 120 15.30 -14.36 -11.98
N HIS A 121 14.66 -14.02 -10.86
CA HIS A 121 13.44 -13.21 -10.82
C HIS A 121 13.67 -11.71 -11.04
N ASP A 122 14.91 -11.22 -11.00
CA ASP A 122 15.24 -9.80 -11.22
C ASP A 122 15.11 -9.42 -12.70
N THR A 123 13.88 -9.37 -13.20
CA THR A 123 13.53 -9.13 -14.61
C THR A 123 14.14 -7.84 -15.18
N ASN A 124 14.44 -6.87 -14.31
CA ASN A 124 14.98 -5.57 -14.68
C ASN A 124 16.48 -5.42 -14.38
N ASN A 125 17.16 -6.52 -14.05
CA ASN A 125 18.60 -6.58 -13.80
C ASN A 125 19.06 -5.50 -12.80
N THR A 126 18.22 -5.24 -11.80
CA THR A 126 18.37 -4.14 -10.85
C THR A 126 19.51 -4.35 -9.84
N THR A 127 19.99 -5.58 -9.72
CA THR A 127 21.00 -5.97 -8.73
C THR A 127 22.00 -6.96 -9.35
N PRO A 128 23.01 -6.47 -10.10
CA PRO A 128 24.12 -7.33 -10.51
C PRO A 128 24.86 -7.83 -9.26
N LEU A 129 25.07 -9.14 -9.18
CA LEU A 129 25.65 -9.82 -8.01
C LEU A 129 27.13 -10.12 -8.20
N PHE A 130 27.47 -10.62 -9.39
CA PHE A 130 28.78 -11.18 -9.69
C PHE A 130 29.13 -10.93 -11.15
N ILE A 131 30.41 -10.71 -11.42
CA ILE A 131 30.94 -10.52 -12.76
C ILE A 131 32.11 -11.47 -12.97
N ARG A 132 32.03 -12.29 -14.03
CA ARG A 132 33.14 -13.08 -14.54
C ARG A 132 33.68 -12.42 -15.80
N VAL A 133 34.96 -12.08 -15.80
CA VAL A 133 35.68 -11.63 -16.98
C VAL A 133 36.57 -12.77 -17.45
N ASN A 134 36.50 -13.12 -18.72
CA ASN A 134 37.36 -14.12 -19.34
C ASN A 134 38.45 -13.47 -20.21
N PRO A 135 39.53 -12.92 -19.64
CA PRO A 135 40.79 -12.78 -20.35
C PRO A 135 41.55 -14.12 -20.39
N LYS A 136 42.75 -14.17 -20.99
CA LYS A 136 43.67 -15.34 -20.93
C LYS A 136 44.01 -15.86 -19.50
N GLY A 137 43.43 -15.27 -18.45
CA GLY A 137 43.26 -15.83 -17.11
C GLY A 137 41.94 -15.27 -16.54
N GLU A 138 41.14 -16.08 -15.86
CA GLU A 138 39.78 -15.70 -15.43
C GLU A 138 39.82 -14.73 -14.25
N GLY A 139 39.11 -13.60 -14.38
CA GLY A 139 38.96 -12.62 -13.31
C GLY A 139 37.53 -12.60 -12.81
N TYR A 140 37.33 -12.89 -11.52
CA TYR A 140 36.02 -12.83 -10.89
C TYR A 140 35.91 -11.59 -10.00
N TYR A 141 34.75 -10.96 -10.04
CA TYR A 141 34.48 -9.72 -9.33
C TYR A 141 33.15 -9.82 -8.60
N GLU A 142 33.17 -9.54 -7.31
CA GLU A 142 31.97 -9.41 -6.50
C GLU A 142 31.71 -7.94 -6.21
N ARG A 143 30.43 -7.60 -6.08
CA ARG A 143 30.03 -6.24 -5.75
C ARG A 143 30.31 -5.97 -4.28
N THR A 144 31.03 -4.90 -3.98
CA THR A 144 31.18 -4.46 -2.59
C THR A 144 29.85 -3.89 -2.09
N SER A 145 29.66 -3.83 -0.77
CA SER A 145 28.44 -3.22 -0.20
C SER A 145 28.27 -1.72 -0.56
N ALA A 146 29.32 -1.08 -1.11
CA ALA A 146 29.32 0.26 -1.65
C ALA A 146 29.02 0.27 -3.17
N GLY A 147 27.74 0.19 -3.53
CA GLY A 147 27.21 0.66 -4.82
C GLY A 147 27.94 0.17 -6.07
N ASN A 148 28.82 0.99 -6.65
CA ASN A 148 29.41 0.75 -7.97
C ASN A 148 30.87 0.25 -7.92
N VAL A 149 31.35 -0.18 -6.75
CA VAL A 149 32.72 -0.65 -6.56
C VAL A 149 32.74 -2.17 -6.51
N TRP A 150 33.63 -2.78 -7.28
CA TRP A 150 33.81 -4.21 -7.39
C TRP A 150 35.16 -4.65 -6.81
N ARG A 151 35.17 -5.78 -6.11
CA ARG A 151 36.38 -6.41 -5.56
C ARG A 151 36.69 -7.67 -6.36
N ASN A 152 37.96 -7.82 -6.75
CA ASN A 152 38.43 -9.06 -7.37
C ASN A 152 38.51 -10.16 -6.29
N VAL A 153 37.97 -11.35 -6.58
CA VAL A 153 37.88 -12.47 -5.62
C VAL A 153 38.73 -13.69 -6.01
N SER A 154 39.80 -13.47 -6.78
CA SER A 154 40.63 -14.55 -7.33
C SER A 154 39.85 -15.49 -8.27
N GLN A 155 40.50 -16.53 -8.78
CA GLN A 155 39.86 -17.53 -9.63
C GLN A 155 38.89 -18.36 -8.79
N VAL A 156 37.63 -18.44 -9.22
CA VAL A 156 36.60 -19.29 -8.61
C VAL A 156 36.36 -20.45 -9.56
N ASP A 157 36.47 -21.68 -9.07
CA ASP A 157 36.10 -22.85 -9.88
C ASP A 157 34.59 -22.82 -10.18
N ASP A 158 34.18 -23.25 -11.36
CA ASP A 158 32.76 -23.38 -11.71
C ASP A 158 32.01 -24.28 -10.69
N SER A 159 32.70 -25.24 -10.04
CA SER A 159 32.11 -26.03 -8.95
C SER A 159 31.87 -25.25 -7.65
N GLU A 160 32.63 -24.19 -7.40
CA GLU A 160 32.53 -23.32 -6.23
C GLU A 160 31.64 -22.09 -6.47
N LEU A 161 31.25 -21.85 -7.72
CA LEU A 161 30.46 -20.68 -8.08
C LEU A 161 29.15 -20.59 -7.27
N TYR A 162 28.51 -21.73 -7.01
CA TYR A 162 27.29 -21.78 -6.20
C TYR A 162 27.54 -21.36 -4.75
N SER A 163 28.56 -21.90 -4.07
CA SER A 163 28.88 -21.50 -2.70
C SER A 163 29.24 -20.02 -2.62
N LYS A 164 29.91 -19.50 -3.65
CA LYS A 164 30.20 -18.06 -3.75
C LYS A 164 28.94 -17.21 -3.89
N PHE A 165 27.93 -17.64 -4.65
CA PHE A 165 26.64 -16.94 -4.69
C PHE A 165 25.97 -16.90 -3.31
N MET A 166 26.03 -17.99 -2.55
CA MET A 166 25.48 -18.02 -1.19
C MET A 166 26.14 -16.99 -0.27
N GLU A 167 27.45 -16.82 -0.36
CA GLU A 167 28.20 -15.81 0.38
C GLU A 167 27.81 -14.38 -0.06
N ILE A 168 27.71 -14.15 -1.37
CA ILE A 168 27.31 -12.84 -1.93
C ILE A 168 25.89 -12.49 -1.49
N VAL A 169 24.97 -13.46 -1.55
CA VAL A 169 23.59 -13.29 -1.08
C VAL A 169 23.59 -12.91 0.39
N LYS A 170 24.26 -13.64 1.29
CA LYS A 170 24.35 -13.28 2.72
C LYS A 170 24.82 -11.84 2.96
N ASN A 171 25.76 -11.36 2.15
CA ASN A 171 26.34 -10.02 2.27
C ASN A 171 25.55 -8.92 1.52
N THR A 172 24.51 -9.29 0.78
CA THR A 172 23.70 -8.35 0.02
C THR A 172 22.82 -7.52 0.96
N LYS A 173 22.93 -6.18 0.85
CA LYS A 173 22.18 -5.24 1.68
C LYS A 173 20.80 -4.90 1.13
N VAL A 174 20.64 -5.01 -0.20
CA VAL A 174 19.43 -4.61 -0.92
C VAL A 174 19.07 -5.69 -1.93
N TYR A 175 17.89 -6.28 -1.82
CA TYR A 175 17.44 -7.36 -2.69
C TYR A 175 16.40 -6.89 -3.70
N PRO A 176 16.43 -7.36 -4.95
CA PRO A 176 15.27 -7.27 -5.82
C PRO A 176 14.19 -8.23 -5.31
N VAL A 177 12.96 -7.74 -5.13
CA VAL A 177 11.87 -8.52 -4.54
C VAL A 177 10.62 -8.47 -5.40
N VAL A 178 10.03 -9.64 -5.63
CA VAL A 178 8.65 -9.79 -6.11
C VAL A 178 7.77 -9.99 -4.89
N ILE A 179 6.81 -9.09 -4.68
CA ILE A 179 5.91 -9.17 -3.52
C ILE A 179 4.70 -10.02 -3.89
N ASN A 180 4.47 -11.12 -3.18
CA ASN A 180 3.21 -11.85 -3.29
C ASN A 180 2.15 -11.17 -2.44
N VAL A 181 1.25 -10.41 -3.07
CA VAL A 181 0.26 -9.57 -2.38
C VAL A 181 -0.95 -10.37 -1.90
N THR A 182 -0.98 -11.69 -2.11
CA THR A 182 -2.01 -12.57 -1.52
C THR A 182 -1.46 -13.45 -0.41
N GLU A 183 -0.14 -13.47 -0.24
CA GLU A 183 0.50 -14.30 0.76
C GLU A 183 0.37 -13.71 2.16
N ARG A 184 0.03 -14.57 3.13
CA ARG A 184 -0.12 -14.22 4.54
C ARG A 184 0.95 -14.84 5.44
N ASN A 185 1.67 -15.83 4.92
CA ASN A 185 2.75 -16.50 5.61
C ASN A 185 4.10 -16.11 5.00
N GLU A 186 5.16 -16.79 5.41
CA GLU A 186 6.48 -16.57 4.83
C GLU A 186 6.57 -17.11 3.40
N TYR A 187 7.36 -16.43 2.58
CA TYR A 187 7.67 -16.82 1.20
C TYR A 187 9.06 -16.29 0.80
N TYR A 188 9.54 -16.57 -0.41
CA TYR A 188 10.87 -16.12 -0.84
C TYR A 188 10.83 -14.80 -1.62
N ILE A 189 11.98 -14.15 -1.78
CA ILE A 189 12.09 -12.87 -2.49
C ILE A 189 11.65 -12.90 -3.98
N ASP A 190 11.41 -14.08 -4.54
CA ASP A 190 10.87 -14.27 -5.90
C ASP A 190 9.33 -14.34 -5.95
N GLY A 191 8.67 -14.26 -4.79
CA GLY A 191 7.21 -14.24 -4.66
C GLY A 191 6.56 -15.62 -4.49
N TYR A 192 7.33 -16.70 -4.45
CA TYR A 192 6.81 -18.05 -4.34
C TYR A 192 7.04 -18.66 -2.95
N ARG A 193 6.14 -19.58 -2.57
CA ARG A 193 6.30 -20.41 -1.36
C ARG A 193 7.44 -21.40 -1.56
N GLU A 194 7.88 -21.99 -0.45
CA GLU A 194 8.89 -23.04 -0.46
C GLU A 194 8.49 -24.21 -1.35
N ASP A 195 9.28 -24.40 -2.40
CA ASP A 195 9.45 -25.68 -3.04
C ASP A 195 10.81 -26.28 -2.62
N GLU A 196 11.02 -27.57 -2.91
CA GLU A 196 12.28 -28.25 -2.60
C GLU A 196 13.52 -27.56 -3.21
N TYR A 197 13.30 -26.73 -4.23
CA TYR A 197 14.33 -26.02 -4.98
C TYR A 197 14.80 -24.75 -4.25
N LEU A 198 13.86 -23.93 -3.79
CA LEU A 198 14.13 -22.69 -3.07
C LEU A 198 14.73 -22.94 -1.69
N ALA A 199 14.30 -24.03 -1.03
CA ALA A 199 14.89 -24.50 0.23
C ALA A 199 16.42 -24.64 0.15
N ARG A 200 16.94 -25.12 -1.00
CA ARG A 200 18.38 -25.30 -1.22
C ARG A 200 19.12 -23.98 -1.46
N SER A 201 18.47 -23.03 -2.12
CA SER A 201 19.04 -21.74 -2.55
C SER A 201 19.39 -20.77 -1.41
N LYS A 202 18.89 -21.01 -0.18
CA LYS A 202 18.94 -20.11 0.99
C LYS A 202 18.78 -18.62 0.64
N VAL A 203 18.00 -18.31 -0.39
CA VAL A 203 17.63 -16.93 -0.70
C VAL A 203 16.82 -16.37 0.48
N PRO A 204 16.90 -15.06 0.76
CA PRO A 204 16.19 -14.47 1.88
C PRO A 204 14.69 -14.73 1.80
N ARG A 205 14.07 -14.78 2.98
CA ARG A 205 12.62 -14.91 3.11
C ARG A 205 11.98 -13.54 3.30
N ILE A 206 10.75 -13.44 2.83
CA ILE A 206 9.81 -12.40 3.20
C ILE A 206 8.92 -12.95 4.30
N THR A 207 8.87 -12.26 5.42
CA THR A 207 7.87 -12.51 6.46
C THR A 207 6.71 -11.56 6.31
N VAL A 208 5.54 -12.04 6.70
CA VAL A 208 4.29 -11.29 6.61
C VAL A 208 3.70 -11.20 7.99
N THR A 209 3.56 -9.97 8.48
CA THR A 209 2.85 -9.70 9.72
C THR A 209 1.48 -9.14 9.36
N ASN A 210 0.42 -9.84 9.75
CA ASN A 210 -0.94 -9.32 9.69
C ASN A 210 -1.16 -8.42 10.90
N SER A 211 -1.64 -7.20 10.65
CA SER A 211 -2.13 -6.32 11.69
C SER A 211 -3.58 -5.95 11.37
N GLN A 212 -4.48 -6.33 12.25
CA GLN A 212 -5.79 -5.70 12.38
C GLN A 212 -5.60 -4.43 13.21
N ASP A 213 -5.08 -3.38 12.57
CA ASP A 213 -4.94 -2.09 13.26
C ASP A 213 -6.35 -1.56 13.59
N SER A 214 -6.58 -1.29 14.87
CA SER A 214 -7.81 -0.69 15.39
C SER A 214 -8.23 0.59 14.63
N LEU A 215 -7.27 1.32 14.06
CA LEU A 215 -7.52 2.54 13.30
C LEU A 215 -8.28 2.30 11.99
N TYR A 216 -8.17 1.10 11.41
CA TYR A 216 -8.74 0.76 10.10
C TYR A 216 -9.80 -0.34 10.23
N LYS A 217 -10.75 -0.17 11.16
CA LYS A 217 -11.83 -1.14 11.39
C LYS A 217 -12.53 -1.54 10.09
N GLY A 218 -12.61 -2.84 9.84
CA GLY A 218 -13.12 -3.43 8.59
C GLY A 218 -12.03 -3.75 7.55
N TYR A 219 -10.77 -3.43 7.82
CA TYR A 219 -9.66 -3.68 6.89
C TYR A 219 -8.55 -4.47 7.57
N GLU A 220 -7.91 -5.34 6.79
CA GLU A 220 -6.70 -6.03 7.20
C GLU A 220 -5.50 -5.41 6.49
N MET A 221 -4.37 -5.29 7.21
CA MET A 221 -3.09 -4.90 6.62
C MET A 221 -2.09 -6.04 6.79
N ASN A 222 -1.52 -6.52 5.69
CA ASN A 222 -0.38 -7.43 5.69
C ASN A 222 0.90 -6.64 5.39
N THR A 223 1.86 -6.66 6.31
CA THR A 223 3.16 -6.02 6.11
C THR A 223 4.23 -7.06 5.80
N HIS A 224 4.81 -6.94 4.61
CA HIS A 224 5.87 -7.78 4.06
C HIS A 224 7.25 -7.17 4.39
N LYS A 225 8.16 -7.95 4.99
CA LYS A 225 9.53 -7.54 5.34
C LYS A 225 10.53 -8.63 4.95
N ILE A 226 11.73 -8.26 4.50
CA ILE A 226 12.82 -9.23 4.32
C ILE A 226 13.41 -9.56 5.69
N ILE A 227 13.51 -10.85 6.00
CA ILE A 227 14.32 -11.36 7.11
C ILE A 227 15.55 -12.06 6.53
N SER A 228 16.71 -11.77 7.13
CA SER A 228 17.96 -12.44 6.79
C SER A 228 17.87 -13.91 7.23
N SER A 229 18.33 -14.85 6.42
CA SER A 229 18.29 -16.29 6.71
C SER A 229 19.22 -16.74 7.86
N ASP A 230 19.80 -15.81 8.61
CA ASP A 230 20.69 -16.10 9.73
C ASP A 230 19.95 -15.84 11.06
N GLU A 231 19.05 -16.75 11.41
CA GLU A 231 18.19 -16.69 12.60
C GLU A 231 18.97 -16.65 13.92
N ARG A 232 20.26 -17.01 13.91
CA ARG A 232 21.10 -17.13 15.11
C ARG A 232 21.75 -15.82 15.55
N SER A 233 21.61 -14.78 14.75
CA SER A 233 22.12 -13.45 15.04
C SER A 233 20.96 -12.58 15.51
N GLU A 234 20.92 -12.23 16.80
CA GLU A 234 19.93 -11.28 17.34
C GLU A 234 19.91 -9.93 16.60
N GLU A 235 20.96 -9.63 15.83
CA GLU A 235 20.89 -8.67 14.75
C GLU A 235 20.12 -9.26 13.54
N ASN A 236 18.80 -9.42 13.69
CA ASN A 236 17.85 -9.52 12.59
C ASN A 236 17.84 -8.18 11.83
N GLN A 237 18.93 -7.85 11.15
CA GLN A 237 19.06 -6.61 10.40
C GLN A 237 18.03 -6.63 9.28
N LEU A 238 16.99 -5.81 9.43
CA LEU A 238 16.05 -5.49 8.37
C LEU A 238 16.83 -5.10 7.13
N LYS A 239 16.67 -5.88 6.06
CA LYS A 239 17.30 -5.61 4.77
C LYS A 239 16.37 -4.74 3.94
N ASP A 240 16.96 -3.86 3.14
CA ASP A 240 16.20 -3.07 2.19
C ASP A 240 15.75 -3.96 1.02
N MET A 241 14.55 -3.69 0.51
CA MET A 241 14.02 -4.26 -0.71
C MET A 241 13.97 -3.22 -1.83
N ARG A 242 14.25 -3.69 -3.05
CA ARG A 242 13.88 -3.05 -4.32
C ARG A 242 12.73 -3.84 -4.89
N VAL A 243 11.52 -3.33 -4.72
CA VAL A 243 10.34 -3.97 -5.31
C VAL A 243 10.45 -3.86 -6.82
N ILE A 244 10.42 -5.00 -7.52
CA ILE A 244 10.52 -5.05 -8.98
C ILE A 244 9.15 -5.31 -9.64
N SER A 245 8.30 -6.08 -8.98
CA SER A 245 6.94 -6.42 -9.40
C SER A 245 6.17 -7.01 -8.21
N THR A 246 4.91 -7.38 -8.42
CA THR A 246 4.14 -8.17 -7.46
C THR A 246 3.51 -9.39 -8.13
N ILE A 247 3.07 -10.37 -7.35
CA ILE A 247 2.19 -11.46 -7.78
C ILE A 247 0.82 -11.25 -7.15
N TYR A 248 -0.22 -11.15 -7.97
CA TYR A 248 -1.62 -11.02 -7.55
C TYR A 248 -2.47 -12.03 -8.32
N GLY A 249 -3.12 -12.96 -7.61
CA GLY A 249 -3.92 -14.01 -8.23
C GLY A 249 -3.11 -14.93 -9.14
N GLY A 250 -1.83 -15.17 -8.83
CA GLY A 250 -0.91 -15.96 -9.64
C GLY A 250 -0.33 -15.23 -10.86
N HIS A 251 -0.70 -13.97 -11.09
CA HIS A 251 -0.20 -13.18 -12.21
C HIS A 251 0.77 -12.10 -11.74
N ALA A 252 1.81 -11.84 -12.55
CA ALA A 252 2.74 -10.74 -12.30
C ALA A 252 2.06 -9.40 -12.62
N TYR A 253 2.15 -8.44 -11.70
CA TYR A 253 1.71 -7.06 -11.88
C TYR A 253 2.92 -6.14 -11.88
N GLU A 254 3.03 -5.33 -12.91
CA GLU A 254 4.08 -4.33 -13.05
C GLU A 254 3.63 -2.97 -12.51
N PHE A 255 4.60 -2.11 -12.20
CA PHE A 255 4.33 -0.73 -11.81
C PHE A 255 4.38 0.17 -13.03
N LYS A 256 3.33 0.96 -13.24
CA LYS A 256 3.28 1.91 -14.35
C LYS A 256 4.41 2.94 -14.31
N SER A 257 4.91 3.26 -13.11
CA SER A 257 6.08 4.09 -12.89
C SER A 257 7.23 3.27 -12.28
N SER A 258 8.48 3.61 -12.62
CA SER A 258 9.65 2.89 -12.06
C SER A 258 9.69 3.05 -10.54
N VAL A 259 9.53 1.93 -9.83
CA VAL A 259 9.71 1.86 -8.37
C VAL A 259 11.01 1.19 -7.96
N SER A 260 11.66 0.48 -8.89
CA SER A 260 12.82 -0.38 -8.63
C SER A 260 14.12 0.36 -8.29
N ASP A 261 14.13 1.69 -8.48
CA ASP A 261 15.27 2.54 -8.14
C ASP A 261 15.32 2.94 -6.66
N LYS A 262 14.18 2.81 -5.96
CA LYS A 262 14.05 3.16 -4.55
C LYS A 262 14.25 1.93 -3.66
N ARG A 263 14.62 2.19 -2.41
CA ARG A 263 14.77 1.19 -1.36
C ARG A 263 13.63 1.33 -0.38
N TYR A 264 13.08 0.20 0.04
CA TYR A 264 12.00 0.14 1.01
C TYR A 264 12.40 -0.82 2.12
N SER A 265 11.93 -0.59 3.34
CA SER A 265 12.13 -1.51 4.47
C SER A 265 10.97 -2.49 4.63
N CYS A 266 9.81 -2.18 4.04
CA CYS A 266 8.61 -2.99 4.07
C CYS A 266 7.69 -2.65 2.90
N VAL A 267 6.69 -3.51 2.68
CA VAL A 267 5.54 -3.25 1.80
C VAL A 267 4.29 -3.63 2.58
N SER A 268 3.30 -2.75 2.61
CA SER A 268 2.01 -3.04 3.24
C SER A 268 0.92 -3.22 2.18
N VAL A 269 0.12 -4.25 2.35
CA VAL A 269 -1.02 -4.57 1.47
C VAL A 269 -2.30 -4.47 2.29
N TYR A 270 -3.28 -3.75 1.77
CA TYR A 270 -4.55 -3.51 2.44
C TYR A 270 -5.67 -4.27 1.73
N TYR A 271 -6.49 -4.95 2.52
CA TYR A 271 -7.60 -5.77 2.06
C TYR A 271 -8.86 -5.41 2.84
N TRP A 272 -10.01 -5.70 2.23
CA TRP A 272 -11.25 -5.73 2.98
C TRP A 272 -11.33 -7.06 3.75
N ASP A 273 -11.56 -7.00 5.06
CA ASP A 273 -11.59 -8.18 5.94
C ASP A 273 -12.56 -9.28 5.45
N LEU A 274 -13.66 -8.86 4.85
CA LEU A 274 -14.65 -9.77 4.29
C LEU A 274 -14.21 -10.38 2.96
N ILE A 275 -13.47 -9.68 2.08
CA ILE A 275 -12.93 -10.24 0.82
C ILE A 275 -11.40 -10.11 0.80
N PRO A 276 -10.70 -10.94 1.56
CA PRO A 276 -9.28 -10.75 1.75
C PRO A 276 -8.44 -11.18 0.53
N ASP A 277 -9.04 -11.86 -0.44
CA ASP A 277 -8.37 -12.20 -1.70
C ASP A 277 -8.35 -11.02 -2.69
N LYS A 278 -9.02 -9.91 -2.37
CA LYS A 278 -9.06 -8.70 -3.20
C LYS A 278 -8.28 -7.56 -2.58
N VAL A 279 -7.10 -7.31 -3.14
CA VAL A 279 -6.23 -6.21 -2.72
C VAL A 279 -6.85 -4.88 -3.11
N LEU A 280 -6.96 -3.96 -2.13
CA LEU A 280 -7.45 -2.60 -2.35
C LEU A 280 -6.29 -1.64 -2.64
N LEU A 281 -5.26 -1.67 -1.79
CA LEU A 281 -4.11 -0.77 -1.84
C LEU A 281 -2.80 -1.50 -1.54
N LEU A 282 -1.74 -1.00 -2.16
CA LEU A 282 -0.36 -1.37 -1.91
C LEU A 282 0.41 -0.12 -1.47
N GLN A 283 1.11 -0.19 -0.35
CA GLN A 283 1.97 0.88 0.17
C GLN A 283 3.43 0.43 0.16
N LEU A 284 4.31 1.24 -0.42
CA LEU A 284 5.75 0.97 -0.44
C LEU A 284 6.46 1.77 0.67
N GLY A 285 7.04 1.05 1.65
CA GLY A 285 7.66 1.63 2.84
C GLY A 285 6.66 2.23 3.83
N TYR A 286 7.15 3.08 4.75
CA TYR A 286 6.34 3.80 5.75
C TYR A 286 5.86 5.18 5.27
N GLY A 287 6.13 5.53 4.02
CA GLY A 287 5.78 6.84 3.47
C GLY A 287 4.39 6.87 2.84
N ASN A 288 4.07 8.01 2.23
CA ASN A 288 2.79 8.25 1.55
C ASN A 288 2.79 7.77 0.08
N THR A 289 3.47 6.65 -0.21
CA THR A 289 3.56 6.11 -1.58
C THR A 289 2.63 4.92 -1.70
N PHE A 290 1.46 5.16 -2.27
CA PHE A 290 0.39 4.18 -2.42
C PHE A 290 0.11 3.87 -3.88
N TYR A 291 -0.36 2.65 -4.15
CA TYR A 291 -0.73 2.16 -5.46
C TYR A 291 -2.05 1.40 -5.38
N CYS A 292 -2.85 1.47 -6.44
CA CYS A 292 -4.04 0.64 -6.61
C CYS A 292 -3.91 -0.25 -7.86
N PRO A 293 -4.51 -1.45 -7.85
CA PRO A 293 -4.49 -2.33 -9.00
C PRO A 293 -5.49 -1.81 -10.05
N LYS A 294 -5.03 -1.59 -11.28
CA LYS A 294 -5.86 -1.15 -12.41
C LYS A 294 -5.37 -1.79 -13.71
N GLY A 295 -6.20 -2.66 -14.29
CA GLY A 295 -5.93 -3.24 -15.61
C GLY A 295 -4.65 -4.09 -15.70
N GLY A 296 -4.30 -4.82 -14.64
CA GLY A 296 -3.08 -5.64 -14.59
C GLY A 296 -1.82 -4.90 -14.15
N GLU A 297 -1.92 -3.60 -13.85
CA GLU A 297 -0.79 -2.77 -13.41
C GLU A 297 -1.08 -2.07 -12.08
N TRP A 298 -0.02 -1.66 -11.39
CA TRP A 298 -0.09 -0.77 -10.24
C TRP A 298 -0.03 0.69 -10.68
N THR A 299 -1.10 1.43 -10.40
CA THR A 299 -1.17 2.87 -10.64
C THR A 299 -0.93 3.62 -9.34
N SER A 300 0.03 4.55 -9.34
CA SER A 300 0.34 5.39 -8.19
C SER A 300 -0.86 6.27 -7.83
N LEU A 301 -1.15 6.36 -6.54
CA LEU A 301 -2.10 7.31 -5.97
C LEU A 301 -1.34 8.39 -5.20
N THR A 302 -1.83 9.62 -5.30
CA THR A 302 -1.26 10.80 -4.64
C THR A 302 -2.26 11.38 -3.65
N GLY A 303 -1.77 12.11 -2.64
CA GLY A 303 -2.64 12.76 -1.65
C GLY A 303 -3.22 11.82 -0.59
N ILE A 304 -2.73 10.58 -0.51
CA ILE A 304 -3.04 9.66 0.58
C ILE A 304 -2.06 9.91 1.73
N SER A 305 -2.58 10.09 2.93
CA SER A 305 -1.85 10.22 4.19
C SER A 305 -2.45 9.26 5.21
N LYS A 306 -1.81 9.13 6.38
CA LYS A 306 -2.33 8.27 7.45
C LYS A 306 -3.74 8.70 7.89
N GLU A 307 -3.99 10.01 7.89
CA GLU A 307 -5.23 10.64 8.35
C GLU A 307 -6.41 10.40 7.41
N ASN A 308 -6.16 10.25 6.10
CA ASN A 308 -7.22 10.07 5.11
C ASN A 308 -7.23 8.67 4.45
N LEU A 309 -6.32 7.78 4.85
CA LEU A 309 -6.19 6.42 4.30
C LEU A 309 -7.51 5.65 4.37
N THR A 310 -8.24 5.74 5.50
CA THR A 310 -9.54 5.09 5.68
C THR A 310 -10.54 5.52 4.61
N THR A 311 -10.64 6.83 4.34
CA THR A 311 -11.53 7.37 3.29
C THR A 311 -11.17 6.83 1.90
N TYR A 312 -9.88 6.68 1.60
CA TYR A 312 -9.43 6.08 0.35
C TYR A 312 -9.74 4.58 0.25
N LEU A 313 -9.51 3.83 1.33
CA LEU A 313 -9.88 2.42 1.42
C LEU A 313 -11.39 2.24 1.23
N ASP A 314 -12.20 3.08 1.86
CA ASP A 314 -13.65 3.08 1.72
C ASP A 314 -14.09 3.33 0.28
N SER A 315 -13.52 4.36 -0.38
CA SER A 315 -13.85 4.69 -1.77
C SER A 315 -13.45 3.58 -2.74
N ILE A 316 -12.26 3.01 -2.58
CA ILE A 316 -11.78 1.93 -3.45
C ILE A 316 -12.59 0.65 -3.20
N ASN A 317 -12.89 0.30 -1.95
CA ASN A 317 -13.70 -0.86 -1.61
C ASN A 317 -15.12 -0.73 -2.19
N CYS A 318 -15.71 0.46 -2.13
CA CYS A 318 -17.00 0.75 -2.74
C CYS A 318 -16.99 0.56 -4.26
N ILE A 319 -15.92 0.97 -4.93
CA ILE A 319 -15.77 0.83 -6.39
C ILE A 319 -15.46 -0.61 -6.82
N GLN A 320 -14.56 -1.30 -6.12
CA GLN A 320 -14.06 -2.61 -6.52
C GLN A 320 -14.92 -3.78 -6.02
N ASN A 321 -15.55 -3.62 -4.86
CA ASN A 321 -16.27 -4.68 -4.15
C ASN A 321 -17.75 -4.35 -3.91
N SER A 322 -18.25 -3.24 -4.46
CA SER A 322 -19.63 -2.78 -4.21
C SER A 322 -19.95 -2.70 -2.71
N ALA A 323 -18.96 -2.31 -1.92
CA ALA A 323 -19.02 -2.18 -0.47
C ALA A 323 -19.42 -0.74 -0.09
N HIS A 324 -20.72 -0.49 -0.09
CA HIS A 324 -21.33 0.82 0.05
C HIS A 324 -21.44 1.29 1.49
N PHE A 325 -21.49 2.61 1.65
CA PHE A 325 -21.90 3.24 2.89
C PHE A 325 -23.40 3.45 2.85
N LEU A 326 -24.07 3.08 3.94
CA LEU A 326 -25.49 3.33 4.13
C LEU A 326 -25.65 4.42 5.19
N ASP A 327 -26.35 5.50 4.85
CA ASP A 327 -26.93 6.39 5.85
C ASP A 327 -28.29 5.82 6.23
N ILE A 328 -28.38 5.28 7.45
CA ILE A 328 -29.59 4.66 7.99
C ILE A 328 -30.57 5.71 8.52
N GLY A 329 -30.24 7.00 8.47
CA GLY A 329 -31.15 8.11 8.80
C GLY A 329 -31.93 8.66 7.61
N GLU A 330 -31.55 8.30 6.40
CA GLU A 330 -32.20 8.79 5.18
C GLU A 330 -33.56 8.11 4.99
N THR A 331 -34.60 8.93 4.76
CA THR A 331 -35.98 8.47 4.52
C THR A 331 -36.38 8.59 3.04
N SER A 332 -35.44 8.97 2.18
CA SER A 332 -35.62 9.12 0.73
C SER A 332 -34.37 8.64 0.00
N ASP A 333 -34.49 8.34 -1.29
CA ASP A 333 -33.36 7.92 -2.13
C ASP A 333 -32.15 8.86 -2.00
N TYR A 334 -30.95 8.29 -1.93
CA TYR A 334 -29.71 9.05 -1.82
C TYR A 334 -28.56 8.41 -2.60
N ILE A 335 -27.51 9.19 -2.83
CA ILE A 335 -26.29 8.72 -3.51
C ILE A 335 -25.30 8.23 -2.45
N CYS A 336 -24.73 7.04 -2.65
CA CYS A 336 -23.70 6.52 -1.76
C CYS A 336 -22.49 7.47 -1.69
N TRP A 337 -22.21 8.02 -0.51
CA TRP A 337 -21.15 9.03 -0.32
C TRP A 337 -19.74 8.53 -0.65
N SER A 338 -19.47 7.23 -0.46
CA SER A 338 -18.13 6.66 -0.66
C SER A 338 -17.71 6.60 -2.15
N CYS A 339 -18.66 6.35 -3.07
CA CYS A 339 -18.38 6.29 -4.51
C CYS A 339 -18.97 7.45 -5.32
N ALA A 340 -19.98 8.14 -4.79
CA ALA A 340 -20.74 9.20 -5.45
C ALA A 340 -21.40 8.78 -6.79
N THR A 341 -21.57 7.47 -7.04
CA THR A 341 -22.09 6.96 -8.32
C THR A 341 -23.36 6.12 -8.19
N HIS A 342 -23.55 5.41 -7.08
CA HIS A 342 -24.67 4.50 -6.92
C HIS A 342 -25.79 5.13 -6.10
N ILE A 343 -27.03 4.92 -6.54
CA ILE A 343 -28.25 5.32 -5.82
C ILE A 343 -28.63 4.18 -4.88
N ILE A 344 -28.90 4.53 -3.63
CA ILE A 344 -29.53 3.69 -2.63
C ILE A 344 -31.00 4.13 -2.58
N TYR A 345 -31.89 3.20 -2.94
CA TYR A 345 -33.33 3.41 -2.94
C TYR A 345 -33.86 3.23 -1.53
N VAL A 346 -34.76 4.11 -1.10
CA VAL A 346 -35.38 4.05 0.22
C VAL A 346 -36.88 3.99 0.07
N GLU A 347 -37.46 2.87 0.52
CA GLU A 347 -38.90 2.71 0.62
C GLU A 347 -39.35 2.93 2.05
N GLN A 348 -40.28 3.84 2.26
CA GLN A 348 -40.80 4.18 3.57
C GLN A 348 -42.20 3.59 3.78
N GLU A 349 -42.40 2.93 4.92
CA GLU A 349 -43.69 2.42 5.36
C GLU A 349 -43.98 2.92 6.78
N CYS A 350 -45.17 3.49 6.98
CA CYS A 350 -45.62 3.98 8.29
C CYS A 350 -46.59 2.96 8.91
N PHE A 351 -46.41 2.68 10.20
CA PHE A 351 -47.29 1.81 10.98
C PHE A 351 -48.00 2.60 12.07
N GLU A 352 -49.03 1.99 12.67
CA GLU A 352 -49.69 2.55 13.84
C GLU A 352 -48.71 2.81 14.99
N GLY A 353 -48.87 3.94 15.68
CA GLY A 353 -48.05 4.29 16.86
C GLY A 353 -46.75 5.03 16.58
N ASN A 354 -46.69 5.87 15.53
CA ASN A 354 -45.52 6.69 15.13
C ASN A 354 -44.27 5.87 14.77
N TRP A 355 -44.47 4.64 14.29
CA TRP A 355 -43.40 3.79 13.81
C TRP A 355 -43.26 3.95 12.30
N THR A 356 -42.01 4.03 11.87
CA THR A 356 -41.67 4.08 10.44
C THR A 356 -40.61 3.03 10.15
N ARG A 357 -40.79 2.25 9.09
CA ARG A 357 -39.74 1.40 8.53
C ARG A 357 -39.22 2.06 7.27
N CYS A 358 -37.91 2.23 7.18
CA CYS A 358 -37.22 2.58 5.94
C CYS A 358 -36.47 1.34 5.44
N THR A 359 -36.73 0.93 4.21
CA THR A 359 -36.04 -0.17 3.54
C THR A 359 -35.03 0.41 2.56
N HIS A 360 -33.75 0.28 2.87
CA HIS A 360 -32.64 0.69 2.02
C HIS A 360 -32.25 -0.48 1.11
N LYS A 361 -32.24 -0.25 -0.20
CA LYS A 361 -31.86 -1.28 -1.17
C LYS A 361 -31.16 -0.70 -2.39
N MET A 362 -30.53 -1.57 -3.16
CA MET A 362 -29.88 -1.25 -4.42
C MET A 362 -30.42 -2.15 -5.54
N ARG A 363 -30.07 -1.85 -6.79
CA ARG A 363 -30.39 -2.77 -7.89
C ARG A 363 -29.57 -4.05 -7.74
N GLY A 364 -30.20 -5.10 -7.25
CA GLY A 364 -29.55 -6.38 -6.95
C GLY A 364 -28.85 -6.38 -5.60
N LYS A 365 -28.10 -7.46 -5.33
CA LYS A 365 -27.34 -7.62 -4.10
C LYS A 365 -26.14 -6.68 -4.06
N PHE A 366 -25.83 -6.19 -2.87
CA PHE A 366 -24.69 -5.30 -2.63
C PHE A 366 -23.95 -5.69 -1.35
N SER A 367 -22.89 -4.98 -1.01
CA SER A 367 -22.23 -5.13 0.28
C SER A 367 -22.39 -3.84 1.10
N ALA A 368 -22.75 -3.96 2.37
CA ALA A 368 -22.78 -2.86 3.31
C ALA A 368 -21.45 -2.83 4.07
N ASN A 369 -20.66 -1.76 3.90
CA ASN A 369 -19.35 -1.63 4.56
C ASN A 369 -19.47 -0.91 5.92
N LYS A 370 -20.15 0.24 5.93
CA LYS A 370 -20.31 1.10 7.11
C LYS A 370 -21.70 1.74 7.12
N PHE A 371 -22.16 2.04 8.32
CA PHE A 371 -23.48 2.62 8.57
C PHE A 371 -23.31 3.98 9.24
N TRP A 372 -24.06 4.98 8.79
CA TRP A 372 -24.04 6.34 9.29
C TRP A 372 -25.43 6.77 9.74
N TYR A 373 -25.50 7.63 10.75
CA TYR A 373 -26.74 8.30 11.15
C TYR A 373 -26.37 9.69 11.66
N LYS A 374 -26.97 10.74 11.07
CA LYS A 374 -26.71 12.15 11.44
C LYS A 374 -25.21 12.47 11.48
N TYR A 375 -24.47 12.08 10.44
CA TYR A 375 -23.02 12.30 10.31
C TYR A 375 -22.16 11.60 11.39
N MET A 376 -22.71 10.59 12.06
CA MET A 376 -21.95 9.75 13.00
C MET A 376 -21.86 8.32 12.51
N LEU A 377 -20.65 7.77 12.50
CA LEU A 377 -20.43 6.35 12.24
C LEU A 377 -21.10 5.51 13.33
N GLN A 378 -21.89 4.53 12.89
CA GLN A 378 -22.61 3.61 13.75
C GLN A 378 -21.73 2.39 14.03
N SER A 379 -21.38 2.21 15.31
CA SER A 379 -20.59 1.09 15.80
C SER A 379 -21.48 -0.11 16.15
N GLY A 380 -20.95 -1.33 16.03
CA GLY A 380 -21.67 -2.55 16.37
C GLY A 380 -22.49 -3.16 15.23
N LEU A 381 -22.81 -2.37 14.19
CA LEU A 381 -23.29 -2.89 12.90
C LEU A 381 -22.09 -3.44 12.10
N PRO A 382 -22.08 -4.74 11.74
CA PRO A 382 -20.97 -5.34 11.02
C PRO A 382 -21.02 -5.01 9.52
N ALA A 383 -19.86 -4.94 8.89
CA ALA A 383 -19.81 -5.04 7.44
C ALA A 383 -20.45 -6.36 7.01
N THR A 384 -21.22 -6.35 5.92
CA THR A 384 -22.01 -7.50 5.46
C THR A 384 -21.98 -7.60 3.94
N LYS A 385 -21.81 -8.79 3.39
CA LYS A 385 -21.86 -9.05 1.94
C LYS A 385 -23.24 -9.53 1.50
N ASN A 386 -23.50 -9.45 0.21
CA ASN A 386 -24.67 -10.01 -0.43
C ASN A 386 -25.98 -9.58 0.24
N VAL A 387 -26.01 -8.34 0.69
CA VAL A 387 -27.17 -7.67 1.27
C VAL A 387 -28.18 -7.45 0.15
N SER A 388 -29.42 -7.89 0.37
CA SER A 388 -30.58 -7.58 -0.47
C SER A 388 -31.18 -6.27 -0.01
N GLU A 389 -31.50 -6.17 1.27
CA GLU A 389 -32.21 -5.05 1.88
C GLU A 389 -31.68 -4.78 3.29
N VAL A 390 -31.74 -3.51 3.72
CA VAL A 390 -31.52 -3.11 5.11
C VAL A 390 -32.76 -2.38 5.59
N HIS A 391 -33.44 -2.94 6.58
CA HIS A 391 -34.61 -2.33 7.19
C HIS A 391 -34.22 -1.58 8.45
N VAL A 392 -34.59 -0.30 8.53
CA VAL A 392 -34.36 0.55 9.69
C VAL A 392 -35.70 0.92 10.28
N TYR A 393 -35.91 0.59 11.55
CA TYR A 393 -37.15 0.85 12.27
C TYR A 393 -36.96 2.06 13.18
N PHE A 394 -37.80 3.08 12.96
CA PHE A 394 -37.80 4.33 13.69
C PHE A 394 -39.01 4.43 14.62
N SER A 395 -38.80 5.05 15.78
CA SER A 395 -39.87 5.57 16.63
C SER A 395 -39.63 7.05 16.86
N ASN A 396 -40.63 7.88 16.58
CA ASN A 396 -40.54 9.35 16.74
C ASN A 396 -39.26 9.94 16.10
N GLY A 397 -38.91 9.45 14.90
CA GLY A 397 -37.74 9.91 14.14
C GLY A 397 -36.37 9.44 14.64
N LYS A 398 -36.31 8.54 15.64
CA LYS A 398 -35.07 7.92 16.12
C LYS A 398 -35.00 6.46 15.67
N PRO A 399 -33.90 6.01 15.02
CA PRO A 399 -33.73 4.60 14.67
C PRO A 399 -33.52 3.79 15.95
N LEU A 400 -34.25 2.69 16.10
CA LEU A 400 -34.18 1.82 17.29
C LEU A 400 -33.72 0.40 16.93
N MET A 401 -33.97 -0.03 15.70
CA MET A 401 -33.66 -1.38 15.26
C MET A 401 -33.20 -1.38 13.80
N VAL A 402 -32.23 -2.23 13.47
CA VAL A 402 -31.74 -2.45 12.10
C VAL A 402 -31.80 -3.95 11.83
N ASP A 403 -32.42 -4.33 10.73
CA ASP A 403 -32.45 -5.70 10.20
C ASP A 403 -31.70 -5.73 8.87
N ILE A 404 -30.66 -6.56 8.78
CA ILE A 404 -29.85 -6.71 7.57
C ILE A 404 -30.22 -8.03 6.91
N ASP A 405 -30.95 -7.95 5.80
CA ASP A 405 -31.30 -9.09 4.97
C ASP A 405 -30.12 -9.40 4.02
N SER A 406 -29.57 -10.61 4.13
CA SER A 406 -28.40 -11.05 3.38
C SER A 406 -28.45 -12.54 3.10
N ASP A 407 -27.55 -13.05 2.26
CA ASP A 407 -27.42 -14.49 2.00
C ASP A 407 -27.04 -15.34 3.22
N ASN A 408 -26.68 -14.71 4.34
CA ASN A 408 -26.51 -15.44 5.57
C ASN A 408 -27.89 -16.01 5.98
N PRO A 409 -28.04 -17.33 6.25
CA PRO A 409 -29.31 -17.94 6.64
C PRO A 409 -29.91 -17.38 7.96
N ARG A 410 -29.25 -16.38 8.54
CA ARG A 410 -29.55 -15.72 9.78
C ARG A 410 -29.74 -14.25 9.47
N ASN A 411 -31.00 -13.78 9.45
CA ASN A 411 -31.26 -12.33 9.46
C ASN A 411 -30.59 -11.74 10.69
N ASP A 412 -29.77 -10.72 10.46
CA ASP A 412 -29.00 -10.08 11.52
C ASP A 412 -29.77 -8.85 12.01
N LEU A 413 -30.47 -9.05 13.12
CA LEU A 413 -31.23 -8.01 13.82
C LEU A 413 -30.34 -7.34 14.87
N PHE A 414 -30.32 -6.01 14.88
CA PHE A 414 -29.57 -5.18 15.81
C PHE A 414 -30.47 -4.18 16.50
N GLU A 415 -30.22 -3.96 17.79
CA GLU A 415 -30.93 -2.99 18.63
C GLU A 415 -29.97 -1.86 19.01
N LEU A 416 -30.47 -0.62 19.02
CA LEU A 416 -29.70 0.53 19.47
C LEU A 416 -29.49 0.45 20.98
N HIS A 417 -28.25 0.26 21.40
CA HIS A 417 -27.87 0.20 22.81
C HIS A 417 -27.55 1.59 23.37
N LYS A 418 -26.69 2.34 22.67
CA LYS A 418 -26.35 3.75 22.96
C LYS A 418 -26.40 4.57 21.68
N GLU A 419 -26.28 5.88 21.77
CA GLU A 419 -26.50 6.84 20.66
C GLU A 419 -26.02 6.40 19.27
N ASN A 420 -24.84 5.76 19.19
CA ASN A 420 -24.28 5.21 17.95
C ASN A 420 -23.71 3.78 18.13
N GLU A 421 -24.16 3.06 19.15
CA GLU A 421 -23.69 1.70 19.46
C GLU A 421 -24.84 0.72 19.34
N TRP A 422 -24.66 -0.26 18.46
CA TRP A 422 -25.65 -1.28 18.15
C TRP A 422 -25.19 -2.62 18.71
N ILE A 423 -26.14 -3.39 19.24
CA ILE A 423 -25.88 -4.76 19.71
C ILE A 423 -26.77 -5.72 18.95
N ARG A 424 -26.24 -6.91 18.65
CA ARG A 424 -27.04 -7.96 18.02
C ARG A 424 -28.17 -8.38 18.96
N SER A 425 -29.40 -8.38 18.46
CA SER A 425 -30.56 -8.80 19.23
C SER A 425 -30.55 -10.32 19.42
N ASN A 426 -30.63 -10.77 20.67
CA ASN A 426 -30.81 -12.19 20.98
C ASN A 426 -32.25 -12.69 20.69
N ARG A 427 -33.17 -11.78 20.35
CA ARG A 427 -34.61 -12.07 20.25
C ARG A 427 -35.00 -12.83 18.98
N GLY A 428 -34.16 -12.80 17.95
CA GLY A 428 -34.41 -13.43 16.65
C GLY A 428 -34.43 -14.97 16.65
N TYR A 429 -34.06 -15.65 17.74
CA TYR A 429 -33.78 -17.10 17.73
C TYR A 429 -34.67 -17.97 18.63
N SER A 430 -35.65 -17.41 19.34
CA SER A 430 -36.38 -18.17 20.37
C SER A 430 -37.45 -19.16 19.84
N GLY A 431 -37.55 -19.41 18.53
CA GLY A 431 -38.53 -20.35 17.94
C GLY A 431 -39.99 -19.88 18.00
N ARG A 432 -40.31 -18.85 18.79
CA ARG A 432 -41.52 -18.04 18.67
C ARG A 432 -41.14 -16.74 17.96
N ILE A 433 -41.43 -16.67 16.66
CA ILE A 433 -41.27 -15.44 15.89
C ILE A 433 -42.30 -14.44 16.43
N LYS A 434 -41.90 -13.60 17.39
CA LYS A 434 -42.67 -12.40 17.71
C LYS A 434 -42.68 -11.54 16.45
N SER A 435 -43.84 -10.96 16.12
CA SER A 435 -43.89 -10.01 15.01
C SER A 435 -42.96 -8.83 15.34
N ILE A 436 -42.36 -8.20 14.33
CA ILE A 436 -41.51 -7.02 14.55
C ILE A 436 -42.24 -5.93 15.37
N PRO A 437 -43.53 -5.62 15.13
CA PRO A 437 -44.30 -4.73 15.99
C PRO A 437 -44.28 -5.11 17.49
N ASP A 438 -44.32 -6.41 17.82
CA ASP A 438 -44.27 -6.86 19.21
C ASP A 438 -42.88 -6.65 19.84
N ILE A 439 -41.82 -6.90 19.06
CA ILE A 439 -40.44 -6.64 19.48
C ILE A 439 -40.24 -5.15 19.73
N LEU A 440 -40.74 -4.30 18.83
CA LEU A 440 -40.65 -2.85 18.92
C LEU A 440 -41.41 -2.29 20.14
N LYS A 441 -42.63 -2.79 20.41
CA LYS A 441 -43.39 -2.44 21.63
C LYS A 441 -42.60 -2.76 22.88
N GLU A 442 -41.99 -3.95 22.95
CA GLU A 442 -41.19 -4.37 24.12
C GLU A 442 -39.92 -3.54 24.30
N ILE A 443 -39.19 -3.22 23.22
CA ILE A 443 -38.00 -2.35 23.26
C ILE A 443 -38.38 -0.97 23.78
N TRP A 444 -39.48 -0.40 23.27
CA TRP A 444 -39.94 0.93 23.68
C TRP A 444 -40.25 1.00 25.18
N THR A 445 -40.95 -0.01 25.71
CA THR A 445 -41.24 -0.10 27.15
C THR A 445 -39.94 -0.12 27.98
N ASN A 446 -38.94 -0.90 27.57
CA ASN A 446 -37.66 -0.97 28.27
C ASN A 446 -36.86 0.34 28.20
N TYR A 447 -36.87 1.02 27.05
CA TYR A 447 -36.15 2.28 26.87
C TYR A 447 -36.77 3.41 27.72
N ARG A 448 -38.10 3.43 27.86
CA ARG A 448 -38.79 4.39 28.74
C ARG A 448 -38.48 4.15 30.21
N CYS A 449 -38.36 2.90 30.64
CA CYS A 449 -38.04 2.55 32.03
C CYS A 449 -36.59 2.87 32.41
N ASN A 450 -35.64 2.71 31.48
CA ASN A 450 -34.21 2.88 31.78
C ASN A 450 -33.66 4.30 31.56
N SER A 451 -34.33 5.13 30.75
CA SER A 451 -33.83 6.48 30.44
C SER A 451 -34.09 7.52 31.55
N GLY A 452 -34.67 7.14 32.70
CA GLY A 452 -34.90 8.06 33.83
C GLY A 452 -35.76 9.26 33.45
N PHE A 453 -36.58 9.14 32.39
CA PHE A 453 -37.47 10.20 31.93
C PHE A 453 -38.59 10.38 32.97
N ILE A 454 -38.32 11.23 33.97
CA ILE A 454 -39.33 11.73 34.89
C ILE A 454 -40.25 12.62 34.06
N GLU A 455 -41.44 12.13 33.74
CA GLU A 455 -42.53 13.01 33.36
C GLU A 455 -42.75 13.97 34.53
N THR A 456 -42.29 15.21 34.40
CA THR A 456 -42.78 16.31 35.23
C THR A 456 -44.27 16.41 34.94
N LYS A 457 -45.08 15.82 35.82
CA LYS A 457 -46.50 16.13 35.90
C LYS A 457 -46.61 17.62 36.17
N THR A 458 -47.00 18.38 35.16
CA THR A 458 -47.43 19.76 35.32
C THR A 458 -48.74 19.71 36.10
N GLU A 459 -48.67 19.83 37.43
CA GLU A 459 -49.84 20.18 38.23
C GLU A 459 -50.18 21.64 37.94
N GLU A 460 -51.32 21.86 37.28
CA GLU A 460 -51.94 23.17 37.20
C GLU A 460 -52.41 23.58 38.60
N SER A 461 -51.58 24.34 39.33
CA SER A 461 -52.03 25.10 40.50
C SER A 461 -52.34 26.54 40.09
N SER A 462 -53.63 26.82 39.94
CA SER A 462 -54.17 28.17 40.09
C SER A 462 -54.00 28.63 41.54
N ILE A 463 -53.49 29.85 41.75
CA ILE A 463 -53.86 30.82 42.80
C ILE A 463 -52.88 32.00 42.72
N GLY A 464 -53.44 33.20 42.67
CA GLY A 464 -52.71 34.46 42.51
C GLY A 464 -52.09 35.01 43.79
N GLY A 465 -51.32 36.07 43.61
CA GLY A 465 -50.80 36.92 44.68
C GLY A 465 -49.94 38.03 44.08
N GLN A 466 -50.45 39.26 44.15
CA GLN A 466 -49.65 40.48 43.96
C GLN A 466 -48.65 40.62 45.10
N GLU A 467 -47.40 40.98 44.80
CA GLU A 467 -46.64 41.92 45.63
C GLU A 467 -45.52 42.59 44.84
N SER A 468 -45.17 43.79 45.29
CA SER A 468 -44.50 44.85 44.57
C SER A 468 -43.09 45.13 45.11
N ILE A 469 -42.26 45.77 44.28
CA ILE A 469 -41.10 46.63 44.63
C ILE A 469 -39.82 45.90 45.09
N ARG A 470 -38.72 46.00 44.34
CA ARG A 470 -37.66 47.04 44.48
C ARG A 470 -36.47 46.73 43.55
N THR A 471 -36.01 47.77 42.90
CA THR A 471 -34.78 47.85 42.11
C THR A 471 -33.53 47.71 42.97
N SER A 472 -32.56 46.91 42.50
CA SER A 472 -31.14 47.08 42.85
C SER A 472 -30.25 46.66 41.68
N ASP A 473 -29.41 47.59 41.25
CA ASP A 473 -28.34 47.42 40.28
C ASP A 473 -27.36 46.31 40.67
N SER A 474 -26.90 45.53 39.68
CA SER A 474 -25.49 45.10 39.62
C SER A 474 -25.12 44.64 38.21
N GLU A 475 -24.07 45.25 37.69
CA GLU A 475 -23.37 44.93 36.45
C GLU A 475 -22.87 43.47 36.42
N SER A 476 -22.98 42.82 35.25
CA SER A 476 -21.84 42.11 34.64
C SER A 476 -22.15 41.78 33.18
N ILE A 477 -21.52 42.53 32.27
CA ILE A 477 -21.48 42.20 30.84
C ILE A 477 -20.50 41.05 30.67
N THR A 478 -21.03 39.84 30.50
CA THR A 478 -20.23 38.71 29.99
C THR A 478 -20.23 38.79 28.47
N LYS A 479 -19.12 39.30 27.89
CA LYS A 479 -18.82 39.15 26.47
C LYS A 479 -18.55 37.66 26.19
N ILE A 480 -19.50 36.97 25.57
CA ILE A 480 -19.24 35.67 24.96
C ILE A 480 -18.44 35.92 23.69
N ALA A 481 -17.16 35.54 23.74
CA ALA A 481 -16.31 35.42 22.56
C ALA A 481 -16.89 34.33 21.65
N VAL A 482 -17.18 34.71 20.40
CA VAL A 482 -17.51 33.76 19.33
C VAL A 482 -16.23 32.97 19.03
N GLY A 483 -16.16 31.75 19.57
CA GLY A 483 -15.08 30.81 19.34
C GLY A 483 -15.11 30.29 17.90
N GLY A 484 -13.97 30.37 17.24
CA GLY A 484 -13.77 29.94 15.87
C GLY A 484 -14.07 28.47 15.64
N VAL A 485 -14.70 28.20 14.50
CA VAL A 485 -14.91 26.85 13.98
C VAL A 485 -13.54 26.24 13.65
N SER A 486 -13.27 25.06 14.20
CA SER A 486 -12.02 24.31 14.07
C SER A 486 -11.71 23.96 12.60
N GLY A 487 -10.50 24.32 12.14
CA GLY A 487 -10.00 24.07 10.78
C GLY A 487 -9.89 22.60 10.34
N SER A 488 -10.14 21.64 11.23
CA SER A 488 -10.14 20.21 10.92
C SER A 488 -11.32 19.79 10.03
N ILE A 489 -12.49 20.44 10.17
CA ILE A 489 -13.70 20.11 9.40
C ILE A 489 -13.59 20.61 7.95
N ILE A 490 -13.00 21.79 7.75
CA ILE A 490 -12.77 22.39 6.42
C ILE A 490 -11.77 21.55 5.61
N THR A 491 -10.78 20.94 6.27
CA THR A 491 -9.76 20.13 5.60
C THR A 491 -10.33 18.79 5.08
N ILE A 492 -11.29 18.19 5.79
CA ILE A 492 -11.94 16.93 5.39
C ILE A 492 -12.91 17.16 4.23
N LEU A 493 -13.71 18.23 4.28
CA LEU A 493 -14.61 18.60 3.17
C LEU A 493 -13.83 19.02 1.92
N GLY A 494 -12.80 19.86 2.08
CA GLY A 494 -11.95 20.28 0.96
C GLY A 494 -11.21 19.12 0.28
N GLY A 495 -10.79 18.10 1.04
CA GLY A 495 -10.16 16.90 0.48
C GLY A 495 -11.11 16.05 -0.37
N LEU A 496 -12.36 15.90 0.08
CA LEU A 496 -13.40 15.14 -0.62
C LEU A 496 -13.88 15.84 -1.91
N GLU A 497 -14.06 17.16 -1.87
CA GLU A 497 -14.43 17.97 -3.04
C GLU A 497 -13.30 17.98 -4.09
N THR A 498 -12.05 18.10 -3.64
CA THR A 498 -10.88 18.05 -4.54
C THR A 498 -10.77 16.68 -5.23
N PHE A 499 -11.08 15.59 -4.53
CA PHE A 499 -11.08 14.23 -5.11
C PHE A 499 -12.18 14.03 -6.17
N ALA A 500 -13.40 14.50 -5.89
CA ALA A 500 -14.50 14.46 -6.85
C ALA A 500 -14.22 15.32 -8.09
N PHE A 501 -13.59 16.49 -7.90
CA PHE A 501 -13.19 17.42 -8.96
C PHE A 501 -12.17 16.80 -9.94
N PHE A 502 -11.11 16.16 -9.44
CA PHE A 502 -10.09 15.57 -10.32
C PHE A 502 -10.56 14.30 -11.05
N LYS A 503 -11.57 13.61 -10.53
CA LYS A 503 -12.05 12.34 -11.12
C LYS A 503 -13.18 12.53 -12.12
N TYR A 504 -14.05 13.54 -11.94
CA TYR A 504 -15.24 13.77 -12.77
C TYR A 504 -15.54 15.27 -13.03
N PRO A 505 -14.67 15.99 -13.77
CA PRO A 505 -14.73 17.45 -13.87
C PRO A 505 -16.04 18.00 -14.45
N ASN A 506 -16.77 17.24 -15.28
CA ASN A 506 -17.89 17.77 -16.06
C ASN A 506 -19.30 17.37 -15.57
N LYS A 507 -19.46 16.59 -14.49
CA LYS A 507 -20.80 16.10 -14.07
C LYS A 507 -21.14 16.23 -12.58
N SER A 508 -20.13 16.27 -11.69
CA SER A 508 -20.38 16.18 -10.24
C SER A 508 -20.66 17.53 -9.58
N VAL A 509 -19.99 18.60 -10.02
CA VAL A 509 -20.02 19.91 -9.34
C VAL A 509 -21.38 20.58 -9.47
N ILE A 510 -22.00 20.54 -10.65
CA ILE A 510 -23.30 21.19 -10.87
C ILE A 510 -24.40 20.50 -10.06
N ARG A 511 -24.47 19.16 -10.05
CA ARG A 511 -25.54 18.44 -9.31
C ARG A 511 -25.40 18.58 -7.79
N LEU A 512 -24.18 18.55 -7.25
CA LEU A 512 -23.97 18.68 -5.80
C LEU A 512 -24.29 20.11 -5.34
N ILE A 513 -23.86 21.13 -6.09
CA ILE A 513 -24.17 22.54 -5.79
C ILE A 513 -25.68 22.79 -5.91
N THR A 514 -26.34 22.33 -6.98
CA THR A 514 -27.80 22.53 -7.13
C THR A 514 -28.61 21.80 -6.05
N SER A 515 -28.12 20.66 -5.53
CA SER A 515 -28.76 19.95 -4.41
C SER A 515 -28.57 20.65 -3.06
N MET A 516 -27.46 21.35 -2.84
CA MET A 516 -27.21 22.08 -1.59
C MET A 516 -27.93 23.42 -1.53
N PHE A 517 -28.23 24.05 -2.67
CA PHE A 517 -28.95 25.33 -2.73
C PHE A 517 -30.47 25.20 -2.91
N ASN A 518 -30.99 23.97 -3.09
CA ASN A 518 -32.44 23.68 -3.17
C ASN A 518 -33.02 23.12 -1.85
N LYS A 519 -32.27 23.15 -0.77
CA LYS A 519 -32.75 23.06 0.62
C LYS A 519 -32.50 24.40 1.28
#